data_AF-A0A532EUN3-F1
#
_entry.id   AF-A0A532EUN3-F1
#
_cell.length_a   1.000
_cell.length_b   1.000
_cell.length_c   1.000
_cell.angle_alpha   90.00
_cell.angle_beta   90.00
_cell.angle_gamma   90.00
#
_symmetry.space_group_name_H-M   'P 1'
#
loop_
_entity.id
_entity.type
_entity.pdbx_description
1 polymer ?
#
loop_
_entity_poly.entity_id
_entity_poly.type
_entity_poly.pdbx_seq_one_letter_code
_entity_poly.pdbx_strand_id
1 'polypeptide(L)'
;MVTRGFSLSCWVAWGGGRWYKAPRGHRDGHSQGGPHIIKKQKVGRNEKCFCGSGIKYKKCCGGVLRAGQEQAMNLPPEVLAKIFEKNAEIQRKQAEYLRKFGHVRPPVSTELQGQRVVAVGSRIFYSPKWKTFHDFLVNYLASALGKDWGEVEIKKALVDRHPIVQWYHHLCLHQQQVVKESGKIHVATATAPVMAYMSLGYDLYTLEHHALLQERLIGRLKHVDQFQGARYETYVAATFVRAGFDVVLEDETDRETSHCEFAATHEKLNERYSVEAKSRHRPGYLGQRGDPQPHDEIKADVAGLLRRALKKRADHQRIVFLDVNLPPIDKARLETDFLDDIKRVIDPFKSTGQYPPALVFLTNHPYHYVDIAGHDPGHTAVFTGINMPCFEAESMGDPFKNYPAIAELWNSVLNHTNIQDNFDI
;
A
#
# COMPACT_ATOMS: atom_id res chain seq x y z
N MET A 1 33.49 -1.00 -0.77
CA MET A 1 33.24 -0.97 0.69
C MET A 1 31.74 -0.77 0.86
N VAL A 2 31.01 -1.84 1.18
CA VAL A 2 29.54 -1.89 1.12
C VAL A 2 28.98 -1.24 2.39
N THR A 3 28.45 -0.03 2.27
CA THR A 3 27.68 0.63 3.33
C THR A 3 26.28 0.00 3.39
N ARG A 4 26.14 -1.07 4.17
CA ARG A 4 24.84 -1.51 4.72
C ARG A 4 24.42 -0.50 5.78
N GLY A 5 23.71 0.55 5.37
CA GLY A 5 23.13 1.56 6.24
C GLY A 5 21.74 1.17 6.72
N PHE A 6 21.61 0.92 8.02
CA PHE A 6 20.42 1.04 8.88
C PHE A 6 19.04 0.64 8.30
N SER A 7 18.62 -0.59 8.60
CA SER A 7 17.20 -0.96 8.75
C SER A 7 16.96 -1.22 10.24
N LEU A 8 16.31 -0.27 10.91
CA LEU A 8 15.83 -0.44 12.28
C LEU A 8 14.31 -0.29 12.30
N SER A 9 13.63 -1.11 11.51
CA SER A 9 12.21 -1.38 11.68
C SER A 9 12.04 -2.44 12.76
N CYS A 10 11.76 -2.01 13.99
CA CYS A 10 11.30 -2.92 15.04
C CYS A 10 9.80 -3.13 14.82
N TRP A 11 9.48 -4.30 14.26
CA TRP A 11 8.13 -4.74 13.91
C TRP A 11 7.43 -5.29 15.14
N VAL A 12 6.22 -4.82 15.44
CA VAL A 12 5.52 -5.23 16.65
C VAL A 12 4.05 -5.50 16.40
N ALA A 13 3.63 -6.75 16.62
CA ALA A 13 2.22 -7.13 16.72
C ALA A 13 1.90 -7.45 18.19
N TRP A 14 0.73 -7.06 18.68
CA TRP A 14 0.29 -7.35 20.05
C TRP A 14 -0.80 -8.42 20.05
N GLY A 15 -0.58 -9.50 20.81
CA GLY A 15 -1.60 -10.50 21.17
C GLY A 15 -1.16 -11.19 22.46
N GLY A 16 -2.07 -11.74 23.26
CA GLY A 16 -1.62 -12.54 24.40
C GLY A 16 -0.94 -11.74 25.54
N GLY A 17 -1.12 -10.41 25.63
CA GLY A 17 -0.41 -9.56 26.60
C GLY A 17 1.10 -9.41 26.33
N ARG A 18 1.59 -9.87 25.19
CA ARG A 18 3.01 -9.84 24.79
C ARG A 18 3.17 -9.26 23.39
N TRP A 19 4.31 -8.64 23.14
CA TRP A 19 4.67 -8.09 21.84
C TRP A 19 5.48 -9.11 21.05
N TYR A 20 5.05 -9.39 19.82
CA TYR A 20 5.74 -10.30 18.93
C TYR A 20 6.48 -9.52 17.87
N LYS A 21 7.75 -9.91 17.65
CA LYS A 21 8.42 -9.59 16.40
C LYS A 21 7.70 -10.35 15.30
N ALA A 22 7.15 -9.62 14.32
CA ALA A 22 6.56 -10.25 13.15
C ALA A 22 7.54 -11.30 12.57
N PRO A 23 7.07 -12.46 12.08
CA PRO A 23 7.95 -13.46 11.49
C PRO A 23 8.88 -12.78 10.49
N ARG A 24 10.20 -13.00 10.59
CA ARG A 24 11.08 -12.65 9.45
C ARG A 24 10.50 -13.43 8.29
N GLY A 25 10.02 -12.71 7.26
CA GLY A 25 9.25 -13.26 6.14
C GLY A 25 9.62 -14.71 5.90
N HIS A 26 8.66 -15.60 6.22
CA HIS A 26 8.86 -17.03 6.27
C HIS A 26 9.60 -17.46 5.00
N ARG A 27 10.87 -17.84 5.13
CA ARG A 27 11.47 -18.75 4.18
C ARG A 27 10.87 -20.11 4.48
N ASP A 28 10.42 -20.75 3.41
CA ASP A 28 10.16 -22.17 3.30
C ASP A 28 9.20 -22.73 4.35
N GLY A 29 7.91 -22.55 4.07
CA GLY A 29 6.85 -23.40 4.60
C GLY A 29 5.97 -23.78 3.43
N HIS A 30 6.17 -24.97 2.88
CA HIS A 30 5.21 -25.60 1.98
C HIS A 30 3.84 -25.62 2.67
N SER A 31 2.99 -24.65 2.35
CA SER A 31 1.57 -24.72 2.66
C SER A 31 1.00 -25.84 1.79
N GLN A 32 0.92 -27.03 2.38
CA GLN A 32 0.02 -28.08 1.90
C GLN A 32 -1.44 -27.66 2.20
N GLY A 33 -1.85 -26.54 1.61
CA GLY A 33 -3.25 -26.21 1.41
C GLY A 33 -3.68 -26.90 0.13
N GLY A 34 -4.12 -28.16 0.22
CA GLY A 34 -4.75 -28.84 -0.91
C GLY A 34 -5.90 -27.96 -1.43
N PRO A 35 -6.03 -27.76 -2.74
CA PRO A 35 -7.10 -26.94 -3.28
C PRO A 35 -8.43 -27.54 -2.84
N HIS A 36 -9.28 -26.75 -2.17
CA HIS A 36 -10.71 -27.05 -2.13
C HIS A 36 -11.19 -27.07 -3.58
N ILE A 37 -11.28 -28.29 -4.12
CA ILE A 37 -11.80 -28.55 -5.45
C ILE A 37 -13.27 -28.14 -5.40
N ILE A 38 -13.57 -26.93 -5.89
CA ILE A 38 -14.90 -26.63 -6.39
C ILE A 38 -15.21 -27.78 -7.35
N LYS A 39 -16.20 -28.62 -7.01
CA LYS A 39 -16.66 -29.70 -7.89
C LYS A 39 -17.13 -29.02 -9.18
N LYS A 40 -16.23 -28.90 -10.17
CA LYS A 40 -16.58 -28.58 -11.55
C LYS A 40 -17.71 -29.54 -11.90
N GLN A 41 -18.91 -29.03 -12.16
CA GLN A 41 -19.94 -29.81 -12.82
C GLN A 41 -19.28 -30.42 -14.06
N LYS A 42 -19.07 -31.74 -14.04
CA LYS A 42 -18.44 -32.45 -15.13
C LYS A 42 -19.46 -32.50 -16.26
N VAL A 43 -19.42 -31.51 -17.16
CA VAL A 43 -20.22 -31.52 -18.38
C VAL A 43 -19.91 -32.81 -19.14
N GLY A 44 -20.95 -33.59 -19.39
CA GLY A 44 -20.83 -34.87 -20.08
C GLY A 44 -20.26 -34.66 -21.49
N ARG A 45 -19.36 -35.54 -21.93
CA ARG A 45 -18.68 -35.44 -23.23
C ARG A 45 -19.64 -35.22 -24.42
N ASN A 46 -20.86 -35.74 -24.33
CA ASN A 46 -21.91 -35.62 -25.35
C ASN A 46 -22.98 -34.56 -25.05
N GLU A 47 -22.93 -33.88 -23.90
CA GLU A 47 -23.87 -32.80 -23.55
C GLU A 47 -23.59 -31.53 -24.37
N LYS A 48 -24.57 -30.62 -24.44
CA LYS A 48 -24.38 -29.32 -25.09
C LYS A 48 -23.30 -28.53 -24.34
N CYS A 49 -22.44 -27.86 -25.10
CA CYS A 49 -21.36 -27.06 -24.54
C CYS A 49 -21.91 -25.84 -23.77
N PHE A 50 -21.32 -25.54 -22.62
CA PHE A 50 -21.73 -24.43 -21.76
C PHE A 50 -21.38 -23.04 -22.33
N CYS A 51 -20.57 -22.95 -23.39
CA CYS A 51 -20.23 -21.68 -24.03
C CYS A 51 -21.36 -21.09 -24.91
N GLY A 52 -22.55 -21.71 -24.91
CA GLY A 52 -23.71 -21.24 -25.68
C GLY A 52 -23.73 -21.66 -27.15
N SER A 53 -22.74 -22.43 -27.62
CA SER A 53 -22.63 -22.84 -29.03
C SER A 53 -23.68 -23.85 -29.52
N GLY A 54 -24.43 -24.47 -28.61
CA GLY A 54 -25.49 -25.44 -28.94
C GLY A 54 -25.00 -26.83 -29.42
N ILE A 55 -23.70 -27.01 -29.67
CA ILE A 55 -23.07 -28.27 -30.11
C ILE A 55 -22.52 -29.10 -28.94
N LYS A 56 -22.24 -30.41 -29.17
CA LYS A 56 -21.70 -31.32 -28.14
C LYS A 56 -20.35 -30.84 -27.59
N TYR A 57 -20.13 -30.88 -26.27
CA TYR A 57 -18.92 -30.41 -25.58
C TYR A 57 -17.62 -30.94 -26.22
N LYS A 58 -17.56 -32.24 -26.57
CA LYS A 58 -16.40 -32.85 -27.24
C LYS A 58 -16.06 -32.30 -28.63
N LYS A 59 -17.00 -31.65 -29.31
CA LYS A 59 -16.82 -31.01 -30.63
C LYS A 59 -16.65 -29.50 -30.52
N CYS A 60 -16.65 -28.94 -29.30
CA CYS A 60 -16.53 -27.52 -29.02
C CYS A 60 -15.34 -27.27 -28.09
N CYS A 61 -15.53 -26.60 -26.94
CA CYS A 61 -14.46 -26.33 -25.97
C CYS A 61 -13.72 -27.60 -25.53
N GLY A 62 -14.40 -28.74 -25.38
CA GLY A 62 -13.76 -30.02 -25.06
C GLY A 62 -12.92 -30.61 -26.20
N GLY A 63 -13.20 -30.23 -27.45
CA GLY A 63 -12.38 -30.59 -28.62
C GLY A 63 -11.17 -29.67 -28.76
N VAL A 64 -11.35 -28.36 -28.55
CA VAL A 64 -10.26 -27.36 -28.54
C VAL A 64 -9.24 -27.65 -27.44
N LEU A 65 -9.71 -27.98 -26.22
CA LEU A 65 -8.84 -28.40 -25.13
C LEU A 65 -8.03 -29.66 -25.48
N ARG A 66 -8.65 -30.62 -26.17
CA ARG A 66 -8.00 -31.87 -26.60
C ARG A 66 -6.96 -31.61 -27.69
N ALA A 67 -7.29 -30.79 -28.69
CA ALA A 67 -6.37 -30.39 -29.74
C ALA A 67 -5.16 -29.62 -29.20
N GLY A 68 -5.38 -28.72 -28.22
CA GLY A 68 -4.30 -28.05 -27.50
C GLY A 68 -3.43 -29.01 -26.68
N GLN A 69 -4.02 -30.05 -26.08
CA GLN A 69 -3.29 -31.11 -25.37
C GLN A 69 -2.48 -32.01 -26.33
N GLU A 70 -3.04 -32.38 -27.49
CA GLU A 70 -2.36 -33.16 -28.52
C GLU A 70 -1.20 -32.37 -29.16
N GLN A 71 -1.37 -31.06 -29.39
CA GLN A 71 -0.28 -30.18 -29.84
C GLN A 71 0.83 -30.03 -28.80
N ALA A 72 0.49 -29.92 -27.51
CA ALA A 72 1.48 -29.87 -26.44
C ALA A 72 2.27 -31.19 -26.28
N MET A 73 1.65 -32.34 -26.58
CA MET A 73 2.30 -33.66 -26.55
C MET A 73 3.23 -33.94 -27.75
N ASN A 74 3.17 -33.13 -28.81
CA ASN A 74 3.98 -33.31 -30.03
C ASN A 74 5.18 -32.34 -30.13
N LEU A 75 5.44 -31.56 -29.09
CA LEU A 75 6.60 -30.66 -29.06
C LEU A 75 7.90 -31.48 -28.87
N PRO A 76 8.99 -31.17 -29.60
CA PRO A 76 10.28 -31.78 -29.34
C PRO A 76 10.68 -31.61 -27.86
N PRO A 77 11.30 -32.62 -27.22
CA PRO A 77 11.69 -32.55 -25.82
C PRO A 77 12.51 -31.30 -25.46
N GLU A 78 13.36 -30.83 -26.37
CA GLU A 78 14.16 -29.61 -26.20
C GLU A 78 13.30 -28.34 -26.13
N VAL A 79 12.20 -28.28 -26.88
CA VAL A 79 11.27 -27.15 -26.85
C VAL A 79 10.46 -27.17 -25.56
N LEU A 80 10.01 -28.35 -25.12
CA LEU A 80 9.34 -28.51 -23.82
C LEU A 80 10.24 -28.11 -22.66
N ALA A 81 11.51 -28.52 -22.68
CA ALA A 81 12.50 -28.12 -21.68
C ALA A 81 12.66 -26.60 -21.62
N LYS A 82 12.79 -25.92 -22.77
CA LYS A 82 12.86 -24.45 -22.84
C LYS A 82 11.58 -23.77 -22.33
N ILE A 83 10.41 -24.34 -22.59
CA ILE A 83 9.13 -23.81 -22.06
C ILE A 83 9.10 -23.94 -20.54
N PHE A 84 9.48 -25.10 -19.98
CA PHE A 84 9.52 -25.28 -18.53
C PHE A 84 10.53 -24.36 -17.86
N GLU A 85 11.72 -24.21 -18.44
CA GLU A 85 12.75 -23.27 -17.97
C GLU A 85 12.22 -21.83 -18.00
N LYS A 86 11.61 -21.41 -19.11
CA LYS A 86 11.07 -20.05 -19.24
C LYS A 86 9.91 -19.79 -18.28
N ASN A 87 9.02 -20.76 -18.09
CA ASN A 87 7.93 -20.66 -17.13
C ASN A 87 8.46 -20.58 -15.69
N ALA A 88 9.47 -21.38 -15.34
CA ALA A 88 10.12 -21.30 -14.03
C ALA A 88 10.79 -19.93 -13.81
N GLU A 89 11.43 -19.37 -14.83
CA GLU A 89 11.99 -18.01 -14.79
C GLU A 89 10.90 -16.95 -14.55
N ILE A 90 9.80 -17.01 -15.31
CA ILE A 90 8.66 -16.08 -15.16
C ILE A 90 8.06 -16.19 -13.75
N GLN A 91 7.86 -17.40 -13.24
CA GLN A 91 7.32 -17.62 -11.89
C GLN A 91 8.27 -17.07 -10.82
N ARG A 92 9.59 -17.24 -10.98
CA ARG A 92 10.59 -16.67 -10.06
C ARG A 92 10.56 -15.14 -10.07
N LYS A 93 10.52 -14.53 -11.25
CA LYS A 93 10.41 -13.06 -11.40
C LYS A 93 9.13 -12.52 -10.77
N GLN A 94 8.00 -13.17 -11.02
CA GLN A 94 6.71 -12.81 -10.43
C GLN A 94 6.72 -12.93 -8.91
N ALA A 95 7.27 -14.02 -8.36
CA ALA A 95 7.38 -14.22 -6.92
C ALA A 95 8.30 -13.17 -6.26
N GLU A 96 9.42 -12.81 -6.92
CA GLU A 96 10.31 -11.76 -6.45
C GLU A 96 9.64 -10.38 -6.50
N TYR A 97 8.90 -10.08 -7.58
CA TYR A 97 8.13 -8.84 -7.72
C TYR A 97 7.08 -8.73 -6.62
N LEU A 98 6.26 -9.78 -6.44
CA LEU A 98 5.24 -9.86 -5.40
C LEU A 98 5.83 -9.63 -4.01
N ARG A 99 6.99 -10.23 -3.73
CA ARG A 99 7.69 -10.07 -2.45
C ARG A 99 8.19 -8.64 -2.20
N LYS A 100 8.57 -7.91 -3.26
CA LYS A 100 9.16 -6.56 -3.15
C LYS A 100 8.10 -5.46 -3.15
N PHE A 101 7.08 -5.60 -3.99
CA PHE A 101 6.14 -4.52 -4.31
C PHE A 101 4.69 -4.89 -3.99
N GLY A 102 4.43 -6.15 -3.63
CA GLY A 102 3.08 -6.65 -3.41
C GLY A 102 2.35 -6.93 -4.71
N HIS A 103 1.03 -6.86 -4.65
CA HIS A 103 0.12 -7.23 -5.73
C HIS A 103 -0.07 -6.15 -6.80
N VAL A 104 0.67 -5.04 -6.71
CA VAL A 104 0.60 -3.98 -7.73
C VAL A 104 1.06 -4.48 -9.08
N ARG A 105 0.56 -3.86 -10.13
CA ARG A 105 0.99 -4.17 -11.48
C ARG A 105 2.34 -3.50 -11.77
N PRO A 106 3.29 -4.23 -12.37
CA PRO A 106 4.49 -3.64 -12.94
C PRO A 106 4.16 -2.50 -13.92
N PRO A 107 5.04 -1.49 -14.08
CA PRO A 107 4.85 -0.40 -15.02
C PRO A 107 4.57 -0.92 -16.41
N VAL A 108 3.42 -0.51 -16.97
CA VAL A 108 3.14 -0.74 -18.38
C VAL A 108 3.89 0.32 -19.17
N SER A 109 5.11 -0.01 -19.61
CA SER A 109 5.97 0.94 -20.31
C SER A 109 6.66 0.34 -21.54
N THR A 110 7.08 1.21 -22.46
CA THR A 110 7.90 0.85 -23.63
C THR A 110 8.74 2.04 -24.09
N GLU A 111 9.70 1.80 -24.97
CA GLU A 111 10.43 2.86 -25.67
C GLU A 111 9.93 2.98 -27.12
N LEU A 112 9.51 4.18 -27.51
CA LEU A 112 9.04 4.47 -28.85
C LEU A 112 9.65 5.78 -29.34
N GLN A 113 10.37 5.75 -30.47
CA GLN A 113 10.99 6.94 -31.08
C GLN A 113 11.85 7.77 -30.09
N GLY A 114 12.61 7.09 -29.23
CA GLY A 114 13.46 7.74 -28.23
C GLY A 114 12.71 8.34 -27.03
N GLN A 115 11.41 8.08 -26.91
CA GLN A 115 10.58 8.43 -25.76
C GLN A 115 10.33 7.20 -24.91
N ARG A 116 10.43 7.34 -23.58
CA ARG A 116 9.81 6.39 -22.66
C ARG A 116 8.32 6.70 -22.62
N VAL A 117 7.48 5.70 -22.92
CA VAL A 117 6.02 5.79 -22.88
C VAL A 117 5.53 4.93 -21.71
N VAL A 118 4.62 5.44 -20.90
CA VAL A 118 4.05 4.77 -19.73
C VAL A 118 2.53 4.92 -19.77
N ALA A 119 1.81 3.80 -19.66
CA ALA A 119 0.35 3.79 -19.57
C ALA A 119 -0.08 3.70 -18.09
N VAL A 120 -1.01 4.55 -17.68
CA VAL A 120 -1.61 4.54 -16.33
C VAL A 120 -3.11 4.74 -16.47
N GLY A 121 -3.90 3.74 -16.05
CA GLY A 121 -5.34 3.77 -16.27
C GLY A 121 -5.67 3.98 -17.75
N SER A 122 -6.41 5.04 -18.07
CA SER A 122 -6.77 5.45 -19.43
C SER A 122 -5.80 6.46 -20.06
N ARG A 123 -4.74 6.86 -19.36
CA ARG A 123 -3.82 7.94 -19.77
C ARG A 123 -2.49 7.38 -20.24
N ILE A 124 -1.89 8.08 -21.20
CA ILE A 124 -0.56 7.79 -21.73
C ILE A 124 0.34 8.97 -21.42
N PHE A 125 1.48 8.67 -20.82
CA PHE A 125 2.53 9.59 -20.45
C PHE A 125 3.76 9.29 -21.29
N TYR A 126 4.50 10.32 -21.72
CA TYR A 126 5.74 10.10 -22.45
C TYR A 126 6.78 11.20 -22.19
N SER A 127 8.05 10.83 -22.22
CA SER A 127 9.18 11.76 -22.10
C SER A 127 10.47 11.11 -22.59
N PRO A 128 11.40 11.84 -23.23
CA PRO A 128 12.72 11.31 -23.55
C PRO A 128 13.66 11.32 -22.34
N LYS A 129 13.23 11.97 -21.25
CA LYS A 129 14.06 12.24 -20.07
C LYS A 129 13.92 11.18 -18.98
N TRP A 130 12.91 10.31 -19.05
CA TRP A 130 12.71 9.28 -18.02
C TRP A 130 13.67 8.12 -18.25
N LYS A 131 14.61 7.96 -17.33
CA LYS A 131 15.54 6.84 -17.29
C LYS A 131 15.18 5.83 -16.19
N THR A 132 14.53 6.32 -15.15
CA THR A 132 14.08 5.57 -13.99
C THR A 132 12.57 5.75 -13.79
N PHE A 133 11.95 4.82 -13.06
CA PHE A 133 10.54 4.96 -12.69
C PHE A 133 10.32 6.17 -11.77
N HIS A 134 11.33 6.54 -10.96
CA HIS A 134 11.31 7.77 -10.16
C HIS A 134 11.21 9.03 -11.02
N ASP A 135 11.92 9.12 -12.15
CA ASP A 135 11.80 10.27 -13.07
C ASP A 135 10.37 10.43 -13.59
N PHE A 136 9.73 9.31 -13.91
CA PHE A 136 8.33 9.29 -14.30
C PHE A 136 7.40 9.70 -13.15
N LEU A 137 7.57 9.13 -11.96
CA LEU A 137 6.72 9.41 -10.80
C LEU A 137 6.70 10.89 -10.42
N VAL A 138 7.83 11.59 -10.56
CA VAL A 138 7.91 13.03 -10.29
C VAL A 138 6.97 13.82 -11.21
N ASN A 139 7.01 13.51 -12.50
CA ASN A 139 6.16 14.15 -13.50
C ASN A 139 4.70 13.70 -13.39
N TYR A 140 4.49 12.43 -13.08
CA TYR A 140 3.16 11.87 -12.87
C TYR A 140 2.44 12.57 -11.72
N LEU A 141 3.08 12.72 -10.55
CA LEU A 141 2.46 13.40 -9.41
C LEU A 141 2.08 14.85 -9.73
N ALA A 142 2.98 15.60 -10.39
CA ALA A 142 2.68 16.95 -10.84
C ALA A 142 1.50 16.99 -11.82
N SER A 143 1.41 16.02 -12.73
CA SER A 143 0.30 15.91 -13.67
C SER A 143 -1.02 15.50 -13.00
N ALA A 144 -0.98 14.59 -12.02
CA ALA A 144 -2.16 14.13 -11.29
C ALA A 144 -2.79 15.24 -10.45
N LEU A 145 -1.98 16.10 -9.83
CA LEU A 145 -2.47 17.25 -9.06
C LEU A 145 -2.98 18.38 -9.98
N GLY A 146 -2.41 18.48 -11.19
CA GLY A 146 -2.71 19.51 -12.18
C GLY A 146 -1.64 20.59 -12.20
N LYS A 147 -1.06 20.79 -13.39
CA LYS A 147 0.09 21.68 -13.59
C LYS A 147 -0.22 23.13 -13.18
N ASP A 148 -1.39 23.64 -13.56
CA ASP A 148 -1.80 25.02 -13.28
C ASP A 148 -1.87 25.30 -11.78
N TRP A 149 -2.35 24.33 -10.99
CA TRP A 149 -2.35 24.44 -9.52
C TRP A 149 -0.92 24.50 -8.97
N GLY A 150 -0.03 23.63 -9.44
CA GLY A 150 1.38 23.63 -9.04
C GLY A 150 2.09 24.94 -9.39
N GLU A 151 1.81 25.50 -10.57
CA GLU A 151 2.38 26.79 -11.01
C GLU A 151 1.90 27.96 -10.13
N VAL A 152 0.67 27.93 -9.60
CA VAL A 152 0.19 28.91 -8.62
C VAL A 152 0.92 28.74 -7.28
N GLU A 153 1.06 27.51 -6.78
CA GLU A 153 1.76 27.26 -5.51
C GLU A 153 3.24 27.65 -5.58
N ILE A 154 3.94 27.36 -6.67
CA ILE A 154 5.36 27.70 -6.84
C ILE A 154 5.63 29.20 -6.74
N LYS A 155 4.67 30.05 -7.14
CA LYS A 155 4.80 31.52 -7.05
C LYS A 155 4.73 32.07 -5.62
N LYS A 156 4.20 31.30 -4.67
CA LYS A 156 4.17 31.70 -3.25
C LYS A 156 5.55 31.59 -2.62
N ALA A 157 5.78 32.33 -1.53
CA ALA A 157 6.96 32.13 -0.68
C ALA A 157 6.97 30.69 -0.15
N LEU A 158 8.15 30.08 0.03
CA LEU A 158 8.29 28.65 0.33
C LEU A 158 7.43 28.21 1.52
N VAL A 159 7.39 29.01 2.60
CA VAL A 159 6.63 28.74 3.82
C VAL A 159 5.11 28.75 3.61
N ASP A 160 4.62 29.48 2.62
CA ASP A 160 3.20 29.62 2.30
C ASP A 160 2.73 28.62 1.23
N ARG A 161 3.66 27.83 0.66
CA ARG A 161 3.33 26.80 -0.33
C ARG A 161 2.62 25.63 0.32
N HIS A 162 1.76 24.97 -0.44
CA HIS A 162 1.21 23.67 -0.06
C HIS A 162 2.35 22.67 0.28
N PRO A 163 2.20 21.81 1.32
CA PRO A 163 3.26 20.88 1.73
C PRO A 163 3.85 20.03 0.61
N ILE A 164 3.00 19.54 -0.32
CA ILE A 164 3.47 18.78 -1.51
C ILE A 164 4.48 19.59 -2.34
N VAL A 165 4.25 20.88 -2.51
CA VAL A 165 5.11 21.75 -3.32
C VAL A 165 6.36 22.17 -2.56
N GLN A 166 6.30 22.23 -1.23
CA GLN A 166 7.51 22.32 -0.39
C GLN A 166 8.38 21.07 -0.58
N TRP A 167 7.79 19.87 -0.55
CA TRP A 167 8.53 18.63 -0.81
C TRP A 167 9.14 18.61 -2.21
N TYR A 168 8.39 19.05 -3.23
CA TYR A 168 8.90 19.17 -4.60
C TYR A 168 10.11 20.13 -4.67
N HIS A 169 10.04 21.28 -3.98
CA HIS A 169 11.17 22.20 -3.91
C HIS A 169 12.42 21.54 -3.32
N HIS A 170 12.27 20.79 -2.23
CA HIS A 170 13.37 20.06 -1.59
C HIS A 170 13.89 18.89 -2.43
N LEU A 171 13.02 18.20 -3.17
CA LEU A 171 13.42 17.23 -4.19
C LEU A 171 14.34 17.87 -5.24
N CYS A 172 13.96 19.04 -5.78
CA CYS A 172 14.78 19.74 -6.77
C CYS A 172 16.16 20.14 -6.21
N LEU A 173 16.21 20.65 -4.97
CA LEU A 173 17.48 20.98 -4.31
C LEU A 173 18.35 19.74 -4.11
N HIS A 174 17.75 18.63 -3.66
CA HIS A 174 18.45 17.36 -3.50
C HIS A 174 19.03 16.87 -4.83
N GLN A 175 18.22 16.91 -5.91
CA GLN A 175 18.68 16.54 -7.26
C GLN A 175 19.85 17.42 -7.73
N GLN A 176 19.81 18.73 -7.52
CA GLN A 176 20.91 19.63 -7.88
C GLN A 176 22.21 19.29 -7.14
N GLN A 177 22.12 18.81 -5.89
CA GLN A 177 23.29 18.41 -5.12
C GLN A 177 23.88 17.08 -5.58
N VAL A 178 23.05 16.09 -5.89
CA VAL A 178 23.50 14.71 -6.16
C VAL A 178 23.77 14.43 -7.64
N VAL A 179 23.04 15.06 -8.56
CA VAL A 179 23.19 14.84 -10.01
C VAL A 179 24.39 15.63 -10.51
N LYS A 180 25.50 14.94 -10.77
CA LYS A 180 26.73 15.56 -11.29
C LYS A 180 26.80 15.58 -12.82
N GLU A 181 26.11 14.65 -13.47
CA GLU A 181 26.14 14.48 -14.92
C GLU A 181 24.73 14.33 -15.47
N SER A 182 24.33 15.27 -16.32
CA SER A 182 22.99 15.28 -16.94
C SER A 182 22.78 14.07 -17.84
N GLY A 183 21.59 13.47 -17.78
CA GLY A 183 21.21 12.32 -18.62
C GLY A 183 21.74 10.96 -18.17
N LYS A 184 22.57 10.90 -17.11
CA LYS A 184 22.99 9.65 -16.48
C LYS A 184 22.17 9.34 -15.23
N ILE A 185 22.05 8.06 -14.91
CA ILE A 185 21.42 7.60 -13.67
C ILE A 185 22.39 7.82 -12.51
N HIS A 186 21.89 8.44 -11.44
CA HIS A 186 22.62 8.64 -10.18
C HIS A 186 21.87 7.95 -9.05
N VAL A 187 22.61 7.40 -8.10
CA VAL A 187 22.05 6.79 -6.88
C VAL A 187 22.37 7.70 -5.70
N ALA A 188 21.34 8.02 -4.91
CA ALA A 188 21.47 8.84 -3.71
C ALA A 188 20.56 8.31 -2.61
N THR A 189 20.95 8.56 -1.36
CA THR A 189 20.07 8.32 -0.21
C THR A 189 18.99 9.40 -0.20
N ALA A 190 17.73 8.99 -0.21
CA ALA A 190 16.61 9.92 -0.17
C ALA A 190 16.53 10.64 1.18
N THR A 191 16.28 11.95 1.13
CA THR A 191 15.89 12.72 2.31
C THR A 191 14.39 12.52 2.59
N ALA A 192 13.95 12.89 3.79
CA ALA A 192 12.54 12.73 4.15
C ALA A 192 11.55 13.48 3.23
N PRO A 193 11.79 14.73 2.78
CA PRO A 193 10.92 15.37 1.79
C PRO A 193 10.88 14.64 0.43
N VAL A 194 12.01 14.06 0.00
CA VAL A 194 12.07 13.24 -1.24
C VAL A 194 11.18 12.02 -1.10
N MET A 195 11.29 11.29 0.01
CA MET A 195 10.44 10.12 0.27
C MET A 195 8.96 10.49 0.40
N ALA A 196 8.63 11.59 1.11
CA ALA A 196 7.25 12.05 1.23
C ALA A 196 6.61 12.34 -0.15
N TYR A 197 7.35 12.99 -1.06
CA TYR A 197 6.90 13.27 -2.41
C TYR A 197 6.75 11.99 -3.25
N MET A 198 7.77 11.12 -3.23
CA MET A 198 7.78 9.88 -4.00
C MET A 198 6.71 8.89 -3.54
N SER A 199 6.51 8.73 -2.23
CA SER A 199 5.48 7.85 -1.68
C SER A 199 4.08 8.32 -2.06
N LEU A 200 3.78 9.63 -1.98
CA LEU A 200 2.50 10.15 -2.45
C LEU A 200 2.30 9.90 -3.94
N GLY A 201 3.32 10.14 -4.76
CA GLY A 201 3.27 9.87 -6.20
C GLY A 201 3.01 8.40 -6.50
N TYR A 202 3.66 7.50 -5.76
CA TYR A 202 3.49 6.06 -5.93
C TYR A 202 2.12 5.55 -5.46
N ASP A 203 1.59 6.08 -4.35
CA ASP A 203 0.24 5.75 -3.90
C ASP A 203 -0.81 6.21 -4.92
N LEU A 204 -0.72 7.44 -5.42
CA LEU A 204 -1.62 7.92 -6.48
C LEU A 204 -1.49 7.10 -7.77
N TYR A 205 -0.26 6.73 -8.16
CA TYR A 205 -0.03 5.86 -9.31
C TYR A 205 -0.72 4.50 -9.12
N THR A 206 -0.60 3.93 -7.93
CA THR A 206 -1.22 2.65 -7.56
C THR A 206 -2.74 2.72 -7.71
N LEU A 207 -3.36 3.79 -7.17
CA LEU A 207 -4.80 3.99 -7.25
C LEU A 207 -5.28 4.24 -8.69
N GLU A 208 -4.61 5.09 -9.46
CA GLU A 208 -5.01 5.37 -10.86
C GLU A 208 -4.91 4.11 -11.73
N HIS A 209 -3.88 3.29 -11.53
CA HIS A 209 -3.71 2.03 -12.26
C HIS A 209 -4.81 0.99 -11.93
N HIS A 210 -5.52 1.16 -10.80
CA HIS A 210 -6.64 0.32 -10.39
C HIS A 210 -8.00 1.02 -10.56
N ALA A 211 -8.04 2.15 -11.28
CA ALA A 211 -9.25 2.95 -11.51
C ALA A 211 -9.92 3.45 -10.20
N LEU A 212 -9.12 3.66 -9.15
CA LEU A 212 -9.57 4.13 -7.83
C LEU A 212 -9.30 5.62 -7.61
N LEU A 213 -8.61 6.30 -8.53
CA LEU A 213 -8.25 7.70 -8.34
C LEU A 213 -9.43 8.63 -8.69
N GLN A 214 -10.12 9.12 -7.66
CA GLN A 214 -11.24 10.05 -7.79
C GLN A 214 -10.79 11.52 -7.84
N GLU A 215 -11.45 12.34 -8.67
CA GLU A 215 -11.18 13.78 -8.75
C GLU A 215 -11.37 14.50 -7.41
N ARG A 216 -12.34 14.05 -6.61
CA ARG A 216 -12.60 14.60 -5.27
C ARG A 216 -11.40 14.39 -4.34
N LEU A 217 -10.79 13.19 -4.35
CA LEU A 217 -9.59 12.91 -3.57
C LEU A 217 -8.44 13.86 -3.97
N ILE A 218 -8.24 14.06 -5.28
CA ILE A 218 -7.25 15.03 -5.80
C ILE A 218 -7.57 16.47 -5.35
N GLY A 219 -8.85 16.85 -5.34
CA GLY A 219 -9.29 18.14 -4.80
C GLY A 219 -8.92 18.33 -3.33
N ARG A 220 -9.18 17.30 -2.50
CA ARG A 220 -8.85 17.30 -1.06
C ARG A 220 -7.33 17.33 -0.82
N LEU A 221 -6.55 16.62 -1.64
CA LEU A 221 -5.08 16.64 -1.58
C LEU A 221 -4.47 18.02 -1.90
N LYS A 222 -5.16 18.85 -2.69
CA LYS A 222 -4.75 20.22 -2.99
C LYS A 222 -5.18 21.23 -1.94
N HIS A 223 -6.19 20.90 -1.14
CA HIS A 223 -6.73 21.78 -0.12
C HIS A 223 -5.97 21.60 1.19
N VAL A 224 -5.21 22.60 1.60
CA VAL A 224 -4.26 22.52 2.74
C VAL A 224 -4.90 21.97 4.03
N ASP A 225 -6.10 22.40 4.39
CA ASP A 225 -6.77 21.95 5.62
C ASP A 225 -7.23 20.48 5.57
N GLN A 226 -7.40 19.91 4.37
CA GLN A 226 -7.90 18.55 4.13
C GLN A 226 -6.79 17.58 3.70
N PHE A 227 -5.63 18.13 3.30
CA PHE A 227 -4.51 17.41 2.73
C PHE A 227 -4.06 16.23 3.60
N GLN A 228 -3.88 16.44 4.90
CA GLN A 228 -3.36 15.41 5.79
C GLN A 228 -4.28 14.17 5.83
N GLY A 229 -5.59 14.37 5.97
CA GLY A 229 -6.58 13.28 5.95
C GLY A 229 -6.58 12.56 4.60
N ALA A 230 -6.69 13.33 3.51
CA ALA A 230 -6.71 12.79 2.15
C ALA A 230 -5.43 12.01 1.79
N ARG A 231 -4.26 12.49 2.23
CA ARG A 231 -2.98 11.80 2.07
C ARG A 231 -3.00 10.46 2.79
N TYR A 232 -3.52 10.41 4.00
CA TYR A 232 -3.54 9.16 4.76
C TYR A 232 -4.53 8.14 4.17
N GLU A 233 -5.72 8.58 3.77
CA GLU A 233 -6.68 7.74 3.05
C GLU A 233 -6.08 7.16 1.75
N THR A 234 -5.36 8.00 0.99
CA THR A 234 -4.63 7.59 -0.22
C THR A 234 -3.63 6.47 0.08
N TYR A 235 -2.81 6.63 1.12
CA TYR A 235 -1.85 5.62 1.58
C TYR A 235 -2.55 4.31 1.99
N VAL A 236 -3.63 4.41 2.77
CA VAL A 236 -4.36 3.22 3.26
C VAL A 236 -4.95 2.46 2.07
N ALA A 237 -5.69 3.13 1.17
CA ALA A 237 -6.27 2.49 -0.01
C ALA A 237 -5.19 1.83 -0.90
N ALA A 238 -4.08 2.52 -1.18
CA ALA A 238 -2.98 1.97 -1.96
C ALA A 238 -2.31 0.76 -1.28
N THR A 239 -2.27 0.74 0.05
CA THR A 239 -1.74 -0.38 0.84
C THR A 239 -2.60 -1.63 0.72
N PHE A 240 -3.93 -1.48 0.67
CA PHE A 240 -4.85 -2.59 0.41
C PHE A 240 -4.66 -3.16 -1.00
N VAL A 241 -4.51 -2.30 -2.01
CA VAL A 241 -4.18 -2.74 -3.38
C VAL A 241 -2.89 -3.54 -3.40
N ARG A 242 -1.82 -3.02 -2.77
CA ARG A 242 -0.53 -3.73 -2.62
C ARG A 242 -0.65 -5.06 -1.87
N ALA A 243 -1.66 -5.21 -1.02
CA ALA A 243 -1.95 -6.43 -0.27
C ALA A 243 -2.85 -7.43 -1.01
N GLY A 244 -3.25 -7.15 -2.25
CA GLY A 244 -4.07 -8.07 -3.06
C GLY A 244 -5.57 -7.99 -2.74
N PHE A 245 -6.03 -6.82 -2.28
CA PHE A 245 -7.44 -6.53 -2.11
C PHE A 245 -7.98 -5.76 -3.32
N ASP A 246 -9.17 -6.15 -3.76
CA ASP A 246 -10.04 -5.32 -4.56
C ASP A 246 -10.70 -4.27 -3.64
N VAL A 247 -10.65 -3.00 -4.03
CA VAL A 247 -11.09 -1.87 -3.20
C VAL A 247 -12.27 -1.18 -3.87
N VAL A 248 -13.32 -0.95 -3.11
CA VAL A 248 -14.51 -0.21 -3.56
C VAL A 248 -14.67 0.99 -2.64
N LEU A 249 -14.42 2.18 -3.19
CA LEU A 249 -14.59 3.43 -2.46
C LEU A 249 -16.07 3.68 -2.17
N GLU A 250 -16.39 4.12 -0.94
CA GLU A 250 -17.75 4.50 -0.60
C GLU A 250 -18.15 5.80 -1.31
N ASP A 251 -19.46 6.02 -1.48
CA ASP A 251 -19.98 7.25 -2.05
C ASP A 251 -19.89 8.39 -1.03
N GLU A 252 -18.84 9.21 -1.12
CA GLU A 252 -18.64 10.37 -0.24
C GLU A 252 -19.68 11.52 -0.43
N THR A 253 -20.65 11.37 -1.34
CA THR A 253 -21.78 12.31 -1.50
C THR A 253 -22.98 11.93 -0.64
N ASP A 254 -23.07 10.68 -0.19
CA ASP A 254 -24.08 10.25 0.76
C ASP A 254 -23.78 10.86 2.15
N ARG A 255 -24.70 11.71 2.60
CA ARG A 255 -24.68 12.33 3.94
C ARG A 255 -25.76 11.78 4.85
N GLU A 256 -26.61 10.90 4.34
CA GLU A 256 -27.73 10.31 5.09
C GLU A 256 -27.23 9.26 6.06
N THR A 257 -26.11 8.61 5.75
CA THR A 257 -25.53 7.57 6.62
C THR A 257 -24.01 7.72 6.81
N SER A 258 -23.53 7.32 8.00
CA SER A 258 -22.10 7.42 8.33
C SER A 258 -21.37 6.15 7.92
N HIS A 259 -20.60 6.20 6.84
CA HIS A 259 -19.86 5.03 6.33
C HIS A 259 -18.38 5.04 6.67
N CYS A 260 -17.76 3.89 6.48
CA CYS A 260 -16.30 3.76 6.39
C CYS A 260 -15.77 4.46 5.12
N GLU A 261 -14.45 4.61 4.98
CA GLU A 261 -13.86 5.25 3.80
C GLU A 261 -13.99 4.36 2.54
N PHE A 262 -13.87 3.05 2.70
CA PHE A 262 -14.05 2.07 1.62
C PHE A 262 -14.33 0.66 2.13
N ALA A 263 -14.84 -0.19 1.24
CA ALA A 263 -14.89 -1.64 1.41
C ALA A 263 -13.73 -2.30 0.67
N ALA A 264 -13.20 -3.40 1.22
CA ALA A 264 -12.09 -4.14 0.61
C ALA A 264 -12.35 -5.65 0.64
N THR A 265 -12.08 -6.33 -0.48
CA THR A 265 -12.24 -7.79 -0.63
C THR A 265 -10.91 -8.41 -1.04
N HIS A 266 -10.37 -9.34 -0.25
CA HIS A 266 -9.14 -10.04 -0.62
C HIS A 266 -9.39 -11.00 -1.79
N GLU A 267 -8.71 -10.82 -2.92
CA GLU A 267 -9.07 -11.49 -4.18
C GLU A 267 -9.08 -13.03 -4.08
N LYS A 268 -8.09 -13.61 -3.40
CA LYS A 268 -7.92 -15.07 -3.33
C LYS A 268 -8.78 -15.73 -2.24
N LEU A 269 -9.05 -14.99 -1.17
CA LEU A 269 -9.70 -15.53 0.03
C LEU A 269 -11.17 -15.13 0.12
N ASN A 270 -11.58 -14.12 -0.65
CA ASN A 270 -12.92 -13.55 -0.68
C ASN A 270 -13.40 -13.04 0.70
N GLU A 271 -12.46 -12.74 1.59
CA GLU A 271 -12.71 -12.08 2.88
C GLU A 271 -12.98 -10.59 2.64
N ARG A 272 -14.03 -10.06 3.28
CA ARG A 272 -14.48 -8.67 3.08
C ARG A 272 -14.37 -7.86 4.36
N TYR A 273 -13.98 -6.61 4.21
CA TYR A 273 -13.75 -5.69 5.32
C TYR A 273 -14.29 -4.29 5.03
N SER A 274 -14.76 -3.60 6.07
CA SER A 274 -15.09 -2.18 6.04
C SER A 274 -13.93 -1.40 6.67
N VAL A 275 -13.35 -0.46 5.93
CA VAL A 275 -12.06 0.17 6.29
C VAL A 275 -12.25 1.64 6.61
N GLU A 276 -11.88 2.03 7.82
CA GLU A 276 -11.84 3.43 8.24
C GLU A 276 -10.40 3.91 8.39
N ALA A 277 -10.05 5.03 7.77
CA ALA A 277 -8.76 5.68 7.93
C ALA A 277 -8.92 7.01 8.71
N LYS A 278 -8.04 7.26 9.68
CA LYS A 278 -7.99 8.52 10.43
C LYS A 278 -6.54 8.91 10.72
N SER A 279 -6.20 10.17 10.47
CA SER A 279 -4.87 10.72 10.80
C SER A 279 -4.97 11.76 11.92
N ARG A 280 -3.99 11.75 12.83
CA ARG A 280 -3.93 12.72 13.93
C ARG A 280 -3.32 14.03 13.48
N HIS A 281 -4.15 15.07 13.43
CA HIS A 281 -3.68 16.42 13.11
C HIS A 281 -2.86 17.01 14.26
N ARG A 282 -1.81 17.75 13.91
CA ARG A 282 -0.86 18.39 14.83
C ARG A 282 -0.64 19.82 14.36
N PRO A 283 -0.77 20.84 15.24
CA PRO A 283 -0.48 22.21 14.87
C PRO A 283 0.92 22.37 14.26
N GLY A 284 1.02 23.17 13.21
CA GLY A 284 2.29 23.49 12.54
C GLY A 284 2.82 22.43 11.59
N TYR A 285 2.16 21.27 11.46
CA TYR A 285 2.59 20.18 10.59
C TYR A 285 1.60 19.92 9.46
N LEU A 286 2.12 19.54 8.29
CA LEU A 286 1.32 19.12 7.12
C LEU A 286 0.20 20.10 6.74
N GLY A 287 0.45 21.41 6.88
CA GLY A 287 -0.51 22.46 6.53
C GLY A 287 -1.52 22.80 7.64
N GLN A 288 -1.43 22.18 8.81
CA GLN A 288 -2.26 22.52 9.95
C GLN A 288 -1.77 23.83 10.61
N ARG A 289 -2.71 24.71 10.97
CA ARG A 289 -2.41 26.00 11.61
C ARG A 289 -1.93 25.81 13.05
N GLY A 290 -1.19 26.81 13.55
CA GLY A 290 -0.66 26.87 14.91
C GLY A 290 0.81 26.47 14.99
N ASP A 291 1.39 26.58 16.18
CA ASP A 291 2.81 26.35 16.40
C ASP A 291 3.10 24.88 16.73
N PRO A 292 4.18 24.28 16.19
CA PRO A 292 4.64 22.95 16.56
C PRO A 292 4.91 22.83 18.06
N GLN A 293 4.47 21.71 18.65
CA GLN A 293 4.87 21.34 20.02
C GLN A 293 6.29 20.74 20.03
N PRO A 294 7.03 20.85 21.15
CA PRO A 294 8.27 20.12 21.33
C PRO A 294 8.09 18.61 21.10
N HIS A 295 9.06 17.97 20.42
CA HIS A 295 8.93 16.57 19.98
C HIS A 295 8.74 15.56 21.13
N ASP A 296 9.29 15.85 22.30
CA ASP A 296 9.18 15.06 23.52
C ASP A 296 7.80 15.17 24.19
N GLU A 297 7.06 16.26 23.93
CA GLU A 297 5.70 16.48 24.44
C GLU A 297 4.62 15.84 23.56
N ILE A 298 4.93 15.53 22.30
CA ILE A 298 3.95 14.95 21.36
C ILE A 298 3.66 13.48 21.74
N LYS A 299 2.42 13.24 22.17
CA LYS A 299 1.86 11.92 22.53
C LYS A 299 0.89 11.41 21.47
N ALA A 300 0.70 10.08 21.39
CA ALA A 300 -0.15 9.45 20.37
C ALA A 300 -1.55 10.09 20.31
N ASP A 301 -2.26 10.19 21.44
CA ASP A 301 -3.57 10.88 21.57
C ASP A 301 -4.56 10.54 20.42
N VAL A 302 -4.70 9.25 20.10
CA VAL A 302 -5.60 8.77 19.04
C VAL A 302 -6.93 8.20 19.54
N ALA A 303 -7.16 8.17 20.86
CA ALA A 303 -8.38 7.60 21.46
C ALA A 303 -9.67 8.22 20.88
N GLY A 304 -9.68 9.55 20.70
CA GLY A 304 -10.82 10.25 20.10
C GLY A 304 -11.08 9.85 18.64
N LEU A 305 -10.02 9.63 17.85
CA LEU A 305 -10.10 9.17 16.46
C LEU A 305 -10.63 7.74 16.40
N LEU A 306 -10.06 6.85 17.22
CA LEU A 306 -10.50 5.46 17.32
C LEU A 306 -11.98 5.37 17.71
N ARG A 307 -12.42 6.14 18.71
CA ARG A 307 -13.84 6.19 19.09
C ARG A 307 -14.75 6.59 17.94
N ARG A 308 -14.36 7.60 17.14
CA ARG A 308 -15.13 8.03 15.96
C ARG A 308 -15.15 6.95 14.89
N ALA A 309 -14.01 6.32 14.61
CA ALA A 309 -13.90 5.22 13.67
C ALA A 309 -14.79 4.04 14.05
N LEU A 310 -14.80 3.66 15.33
CA LEU A 310 -15.61 2.54 15.83
C LEU A 310 -17.12 2.79 15.81
N LYS A 311 -17.54 4.06 15.69
CA LYS A 311 -18.94 4.46 15.56
C LYS A 311 -19.44 4.51 14.12
N LYS A 312 -18.55 4.46 13.11
CA LYS A 312 -18.97 4.39 11.71
C LYS A 312 -19.72 3.10 11.44
N ARG A 313 -20.73 3.15 10.57
CA ARG A 313 -21.39 1.95 10.07
C ARG A 313 -20.35 1.13 9.30
N ALA A 314 -20.34 -0.17 9.57
CA ALA A 314 -19.50 -1.13 8.89
C ALA A 314 -20.37 -2.34 8.55
N ASP A 315 -20.52 -2.63 7.25
CA ASP A 315 -21.32 -3.74 6.76
C ASP A 315 -20.52 -5.07 6.76
N HIS A 316 -19.21 -4.99 6.96
CA HIS A 316 -18.29 -6.12 7.04
C HIS A 316 -17.39 -6.02 8.27
N GLN A 317 -16.49 -7.00 8.47
CA GLN A 317 -15.53 -6.95 9.57
C GLN A 317 -14.71 -5.65 9.50
N ARG A 318 -14.62 -4.93 10.61
CA ARG A 318 -14.01 -3.60 10.61
C ARG A 318 -12.50 -3.67 10.69
N ILE A 319 -11.85 -2.87 9.83
CA ILE A 319 -10.45 -2.50 9.95
C ILE A 319 -10.37 -0.99 10.20
N VAL A 320 -9.59 -0.58 11.19
CA VAL A 320 -9.31 0.83 11.48
C VAL A 320 -7.81 1.10 11.31
N PHE A 321 -7.49 2.04 10.43
CA PHE A 321 -6.15 2.60 10.26
C PHE A 321 -6.05 3.94 10.98
N LEU A 322 -5.07 4.07 11.88
CA LEU A 322 -4.78 5.29 12.62
C LEU A 322 -3.35 5.75 12.34
N ASP A 323 -3.20 6.91 11.70
CA ASP A 323 -1.91 7.59 11.68
C ASP A 323 -1.71 8.35 12.99
N VAL A 324 -0.79 7.84 13.80
CA VAL A 324 -0.49 8.41 15.13
C VAL A 324 0.22 9.76 15.03
N ASN A 325 0.85 10.02 13.88
CA ASN A 325 1.54 11.25 13.56
C ASN A 325 2.43 11.74 14.71
N LEU A 326 3.48 10.97 15.00
CA LEU A 326 4.47 11.23 16.03
C LEU A 326 5.83 11.54 15.39
N PRO A 327 6.72 12.28 16.06
CA PRO A 327 8.12 12.36 15.69
C PRO A 327 8.77 10.96 15.53
N PRO A 328 9.92 10.86 14.84
CA PRO A 328 10.61 9.59 14.68
C PRO A 328 10.82 8.93 16.03
N ILE A 329 10.41 7.67 16.12
CA ILE A 329 10.54 6.88 17.33
C ILE A 329 11.85 6.13 17.20
N ASP A 330 12.84 6.49 18.02
CA ASP A 330 14.08 5.74 18.07
C ASP A 330 13.86 4.35 18.68
N LYS A 331 14.86 3.48 18.53
CA LYS A 331 14.79 2.11 19.01
C LYS A 331 14.55 2.03 20.53
N ALA A 332 15.17 2.93 21.31
CA ALA A 332 15.06 2.90 22.76
C ALA A 332 13.63 3.24 23.20
N ARG A 333 13.04 4.32 22.66
CA ARG A 333 11.66 4.73 22.94
C ARG A 333 10.64 3.70 22.46
N LEU A 334 10.93 3.01 21.36
CA LEU A 334 10.08 1.93 20.87
C LEU A 334 10.07 0.72 21.80
N GLU A 335 11.23 0.39 22.38
CA GLU A 335 11.41 -0.75 23.28
C GLU A 335 10.92 -0.48 24.71
N THR A 336 10.81 0.80 25.13
CA THR A 336 10.36 1.18 26.48
C THR A 336 8.90 1.64 26.51
N ASP A 337 8.59 2.80 25.93
CA ASP A 337 7.40 3.57 26.31
C ASP A 337 6.34 3.66 25.23
N PHE A 338 6.72 3.62 23.95
CA PHE A 338 5.77 3.79 22.84
C PHE A 338 4.67 2.72 22.88
N LEU A 339 5.08 1.48 23.11
CA LEU A 339 4.17 0.35 23.14
C LEU A 339 3.21 0.43 24.34
N ASP A 340 3.68 0.89 25.49
CA ASP A 340 2.83 1.07 26.67
C ASP A 340 1.88 2.27 26.51
N ASP A 341 2.31 3.33 25.82
CA ASP A 341 1.43 4.43 25.44
C ASP A 341 0.32 3.97 24.48
N ILE A 342 0.65 3.14 23.50
CA ILE A 342 -0.38 2.55 22.62
C ILE A 342 -1.33 1.65 23.42
N LYS A 343 -0.84 0.80 24.32
CA LYS A 343 -1.71 -0.01 25.19
C LYS A 343 -2.67 0.85 26.01
N ARG A 344 -2.17 1.90 26.68
CA ARG A 344 -3.00 2.83 27.45
C ARG A 344 -4.11 3.47 26.62
N VAL A 345 -3.86 3.71 25.32
CA VAL A 345 -4.87 4.24 24.39
C VAL A 345 -5.88 3.18 23.96
N ILE A 346 -5.45 1.94 23.73
CA ILE A 346 -6.28 0.87 23.16
C ILE A 346 -7.07 0.09 24.22
N ASP A 347 -6.47 -0.24 25.36
CA ASP A 347 -7.06 -1.11 26.38
C ASP A 347 -8.42 -0.64 26.91
N PRO A 348 -8.69 0.67 27.08
CA PRO A 348 -10.03 1.14 27.45
C PRO A 348 -11.14 0.76 26.46
N PHE A 349 -10.81 0.40 25.21
CA PHE A 349 -11.78 -0.02 24.21
C PHE A 349 -12.07 -1.54 24.24
N LYS A 350 -11.26 -2.33 24.95
CA LYS A 350 -11.39 -3.80 25.02
C LYS A 350 -12.30 -4.31 26.15
N SER A 351 -12.52 -3.51 27.19
CA SER A 351 -13.04 -4.01 28.47
C SER A 351 -14.54 -3.79 28.70
N THR A 352 -15.26 -3.14 27.78
CA THR A 352 -16.60 -2.61 28.06
C THR A 352 -17.71 -3.16 27.18
N GLY A 353 -17.41 -3.98 26.15
CA GLY A 353 -18.40 -4.44 25.16
C GLY A 353 -19.11 -3.31 24.39
N GLN A 354 -18.75 -2.05 24.65
CA GLN A 354 -19.39 -0.85 24.14
C GLN A 354 -19.10 -0.64 22.65
N TYR A 355 -17.97 -1.14 22.18
CA TYR A 355 -17.50 -1.00 20.81
C TYR A 355 -17.57 -2.34 20.10
N PRO A 356 -17.91 -2.36 18.80
CA PRO A 356 -17.91 -3.62 18.05
C PRO A 356 -16.47 -4.11 17.81
N PRO A 357 -16.30 -5.41 17.48
CA PRO A 357 -15.00 -5.97 17.15
C PRO A 357 -14.33 -5.24 15.98
N ALA A 358 -13.02 -4.98 16.10
CA ALA A 358 -12.25 -4.32 15.04
C ALA A 358 -10.78 -4.72 15.04
N LEU A 359 -10.22 -4.88 13.85
CA LEU A 359 -8.78 -4.95 13.62
C LEU A 359 -8.23 -3.54 13.54
N VAL A 360 -7.12 -3.25 14.22
CA VAL A 360 -6.58 -1.88 14.34
C VAL A 360 -5.11 -1.86 13.95
N PHE A 361 -4.80 -0.99 12.98
CA PHE A 361 -3.45 -0.67 12.54
C PHE A 361 -3.12 0.74 13.00
N LEU A 362 -2.05 0.89 13.77
CA LEU A 362 -1.47 2.18 14.10
C LEU A 362 -0.20 2.35 13.28
N THR A 363 -0.14 3.37 12.43
CA THR A 363 1.00 3.64 11.54
C THR A 363 1.60 5.00 11.86
N ASN A 364 2.90 5.18 11.62
CA ASN A 364 3.58 6.45 11.77
C ASN A 364 4.53 6.70 10.59
N HIS A 365 4.35 7.81 9.87
CA HIS A 365 5.19 8.24 8.74
C HIS A 365 5.78 9.64 9.00
N PRO A 366 6.87 9.75 9.77
CA PRO A 366 7.31 10.97 10.43
C PRO A 366 8.17 11.90 9.55
N TYR A 367 8.03 11.84 8.21
CA TYR A 367 8.88 12.58 7.27
C TYR A 367 8.95 14.09 7.52
N HIS A 368 7.90 14.66 8.12
CA HIS A 368 7.74 16.11 8.32
C HIS A 368 8.25 16.59 9.69
N TYR A 369 8.79 15.69 10.53
CA TYR A 369 9.40 16.01 11.82
C TYR A 369 10.91 16.08 11.77
N VAL A 370 11.54 15.68 10.66
CA VAL A 370 12.99 15.69 10.52
C VAL A 370 13.44 16.89 9.71
N ASP A 371 14.73 17.22 9.84
CA ASP A 371 15.36 18.23 9.02
C ASP A 371 15.19 17.91 7.52
N ILE A 372 15.08 18.96 6.71
CA ILE A 372 14.94 18.87 5.25
C ILE A 372 16.07 18.09 4.59
N ALA A 373 17.29 18.21 5.12
CA ALA A 373 18.48 17.46 4.70
C ALA A 373 18.62 16.11 5.43
N GLY A 374 17.76 15.85 6.42
CA GLY A 374 17.71 14.60 7.16
C GLY A 374 17.33 13.42 6.27
N HIS A 375 17.94 12.27 6.54
CA HIS A 375 17.59 11.01 5.90
C HIS A 375 16.15 10.59 6.23
N ASP A 376 15.58 9.73 5.39
CA ASP A 376 14.32 9.07 5.70
C ASP A 376 14.35 8.42 7.10
N PRO A 377 13.48 8.85 8.05
CA PRO A 377 13.40 8.25 9.38
C PRO A 377 12.77 6.85 9.39
N GLY A 378 12.30 6.36 8.25
CA GLY A 378 11.52 5.14 8.13
C GLY A 378 10.11 5.31 8.67
N HIS A 379 9.35 4.21 8.72
CA HIS A 379 8.01 4.18 9.28
C HIS A 379 7.93 3.18 10.43
N THR A 380 6.94 3.36 11.30
CA THR A 380 6.64 2.42 12.39
C THR A 380 5.19 2.01 12.30
N ALA A 381 4.89 0.74 12.58
CA ALA A 381 3.53 0.25 12.63
C ALA A 381 3.32 -0.72 13.80
N VAL A 382 2.10 -0.70 14.33
CA VAL A 382 1.59 -1.61 15.35
C VAL A 382 0.25 -2.18 14.90
N PHE A 383 0.05 -3.46 15.11
CA PHE A 383 -1.21 -4.15 14.83
C PHE A 383 -1.80 -4.79 16.09
N THR A 384 -3.11 -4.62 16.28
CA THR A 384 -3.86 -5.15 17.43
C THR A 384 -5.36 -5.32 17.08
N GLY A 385 -6.15 -5.83 18.03
CA GLY A 385 -7.59 -5.98 17.91
C GLY A 385 -8.35 -5.42 19.11
N ILE A 386 -9.59 -5.04 18.89
CA ILE A 386 -10.55 -4.59 19.90
C ILE A 386 -11.69 -5.60 19.96
N ASN A 387 -12.02 -6.09 21.15
CA ASN A 387 -13.12 -7.05 21.38
C ASN A 387 -13.05 -8.27 20.46
N MET A 388 -11.83 -8.80 20.28
CA MET A 388 -11.53 -9.95 19.44
C MET A 388 -10.76 -11.00 20.26
N PRO A 389 -11.33 -12.20 20.50
CA PRO A 389 -10.74 -13.18 21.42
C PRO A 389 -9.31 -13.58 21.10
N CYS A 390 -8.94 -13.66 19.82
CA CYS A 390 -7.58 -13.99 19.36
C CYS A 390 -6.50 -12.95 19.71
N PHE A 391 -6.90 -11.79 20.22
CA PHE A 391 -6.00 -10.74 20.71
C PHE A 391 -5.99 -10.66 22.24
N GLU A 392 -6.77 -11.48 22.95
CA GLU A 392 -6.80 -11.53 24.41
C GLU A 392 -5.63 -12.35 24.97
N ALA A 393 -5.28 -12.11 26.23
CA ALA A 393 -4.10 -12.68 26.89
C ALA A 393 -4.07 -14.23 26.90
N GLU A 394 -5.24 -14.86 26.89
CA GLU A 394 -5.44 -16.27 27.20
C GLU A 394 -5.54 -17.18 25.96
N SER A 395 -5.68 -16.62 24.76
CA SER A 395 -5.72 -17.38 23.50
C SER A 395 -4.31 -17.57 22.92
N MET A 396 -3.69 -18.73 23.14
CA MET A 396 -2.35 -19.04 22.63
C MET A 396 -2.32 -19.34 21.11
N GLY A 397 -2.38 -18.31 20.27
CA GLY A 397 -2.24 -18.44 18.81
C GLY A 397 -1.62 -17.22 18.13
N ASP A 398 -0.95 -17.44 16.99
CA ASP A 398 -0.56 -16.36 16.08
C ASP A 398 -1.84 -15.80 15.43
N PRO A 399 -2.21 -14.53 15.66
CA PRO A 399 -3.45 -13.96 15.13
C PRO A 399 -3.53 -14.08 13.60
N PHE A 400 -2.38 -14.08 12.91
CA PHE A 400 -2.34 -14.20 11.45
C PHE A 400 -2.72 -15.58 10.93
N LYS A 401 -2.67 -16.63 11.75
CA LYS A 401 -3.21 -17.95 11.37
C LYS A 401 -4.72 -17.92 11.17
N ASN A 402 -5.41 -17.09 11.95
CA ASN A 402 -6.86 -16.94 11.87
C ASN A 402 -7.28 -15.89 10.83
N TYR A 403 -6.36 -15.03 10.41
CA TYR A 403 -6.61 -13.94 9.46
C TYR A 403 -5.53 -13.88 8.37
N PRO A 404 -5.52 -14.83 7.42
CA PRO A 404 -4.49 -14.88 6.38
C PRO A 404 -4.52 -13.67 5.44
N ALA A 405 -5.68 -13.10 5.11
CA ALA A 405 -5.72 -11.85 4.32
C ALA A 405 -5.10 -10.67 5.08
N ILE A 406 -5.24 -10.66 6.40
CA ILE A 406 -4.66 -9.62 7.27
C ILE A 406 -3.15 -9.79 7.42
N ALA A 407 -2.64 -11.02 7.28
CA ALA A 407 -1.20 -11.27 7.20
C ALA A 407 -0.59 -10.63 5.94
N GLU A 408 -1.26 -10.75 4.79
CA GLU A 408 -0.84 -10.09 3.54
C GLU A 408 -0.95 -8.56 3.65
N LEU A 409 -2.01 -8.06 4.29
CA LEU A 409 -2.16 -6.63 4.57
C LEU A 409 -1.05 -6.10 5.48
N TRP A 410 -0.74 -6.81 6.56
CA TRP A 410 0.35 -6.45 7.46
C TRP A 410 1.70 -6.48 6.73
N ASN A 411 1.95 -7.51 5.92
CA ASN A 411 3.16 -7.55 5.10
C ASN A 411 3.25 -6.34 4.16
N SER A 412 2.14 -5.92 3.55
CA SER A 412 2.07 -4.73 2.71
C SER A 412 2.41 -3.44 3.46
N VAL A 413 1.82 -3.23 4.65
CA VAL A 413 2.13 -2.09 5.54
C VAL A 413 3.63 -1.99 5.81
N LEU A 414 4.28 -3.12 6.08
CA LEU A 414 5.67 -3.16 6.50
C LEU A 414 6.68 -3.10 5.33
N ASN A 415 6.39 -3.78 4.22
CA ASN A 415 7.41 -4.14 3.24
C ASN A 415 7.16 -3.61 1.82
N HIS A 416 5.94 -3.19 1.49
CA HIS A 416 5.58 -2.75 0.13
C HIS A 416 5.53 -1.22 -0.01
N THR A 417 6.16 -0.48 0.91
CA THR A 417 6.37 0.97 0.80
C THR A 417 7.55 1.34 -0.11
N ASN A 418 8.35 0.36 -0.51
CA ASN A 418 9.44 0.54 -1.45
C ASN A 418 8.90 0.81 -2.87
N ILE A 419 9.55 1.75 -3.55
CA ILE A 419 9.21 2.17 -4.90
C ILE A 419 10.21 1.53 -5.85
N GLN A 420 9.72 0.90 -6.92
CA GLN A 420 10.60 0.36 -7.96
C GLN A 420 11.42 1.47 -8.61
N ASP A 421 12.69 1.20 -8.88
CA ASP A 421 13.61 2.17 -9.46
C ASP A 421 13.60 2.14 -10.98
N ASN A 422 13.30 1.00 -11.59
CA ASN A 422 13.33 0.79 -13.03
C ASN A 422 11.94 0.40 -13.57
N PHE A 423 11.84 0.37 -14.90
CA PHE A 423 10.58 0.11 -15.60
C PHE A 423 10.32 -1.38 -15.92
N ASP A 424 11.31 -2.26 -15.70
CA ASP A 424 11.32 -3.66 -16.14
C ASP A 424 11.24 -4.63 -14.94
N ILE A 425 10.92 -5.91 -15.19
CA ILE A 425 10.81 -6.97 -14.15
C ILE A 425 11.94 -7.99 -14.25
#